data_AF-A0AAQ0A5V5-F1
#
_entry.id   AF-A0AAQ0A5V5-F1
#
_cell.length_a   1.000
_cell.length_b   1.000
_cell.length_c   1.000
_cell.angle_alpha   90.00
_cell.angle_beta   90.00
_cell.angle_gamma   90.00
#
_symmetry.space_group_name_H-M   'P 1'
#
loop_
_entity.id
_entity.type
_entity.pdbx_description
1 polymer ?
#
loop_
_entity_poly.entity_id
_entity_poly.type
_entity_poly.pdbx_seq_one_letter_code
_entity_poly.pdbx_strand_id
1 'polypeptide(L)' 'MFLVSYVWLHNQIHVVISESTQTHNHVLEKLMQQGGAIIEDECKSNVLGSVIVNGKKSVWPLTKSEGLKANV' A
#
# COMPACT_ATOMS: atom_id res chain seq x y z
N MET A 1 5.06 4.47 1.50
CA MET A 1 4.08 4.09 2.54
C MET A 1 2.77 3.92 1.80
N PHE A 2 2.04 2.85 2.04
CA PHE A 2 0.78 2.57 1.36
C PHE A 2 -0.35 2.59 2.38
N LEU A 3 -1.46 3.23 2.03
CA LEU A 3 -2.72 3.12 2.73
C LEU A 3 -3.51 1.98 2.09
N VAL A 4 -4.09 1.12 2.92
CA VAL A 4 -4.87 -0.04 2.51
C VAL A 4 -6.14 -0.04 3.32
N SER A 5 -7.28 0.08 2.65
CA SER A 5 -8.58 -0.07 3.32
C SER A 5 -9.44 -1.11 2.64
N TYR A 6 -10.25 -1.77 3.43
CA TYR A 6 -11.23 -2.77 3.00
C TYR A 6 -12.63 -2.20 3.19
N VAL A 7 -13.41 -2.17 2.12
CA VAL A 7 -14.77 -1.62 2.11
C VAL A 7 -15.75 -2.72 1.76
N TRP A 8 -16.75 -2.93 2.61
CA TRP A 8 -17.91 -3.77 2.32
C TRP A 8 -18.91 -2.97 1.49
N LEU A 9 -19.20 -3.42 0.27
CA LEU A 9 -20.20 -2.81 -0.60
C LEU A 9 -20.79 -3.87 -1.53
N HIS A 10 -22.11 -3.83 -1.76
CA HIS A 10 -22.81 -4.77 -2.66
C HIS A 10 -22.47 -6.25 -2.44
N ASN A 11 -22.36 -6.66 -1.17
CA ASN A 11 -22.01 -8.04 -0.76
C ASN A 11 -20.61 -8.50 -1.23
N GLN A 12 -19.68 -7.56 -1.43
CA GLN A 12 -18.31 -7.79 -1.84
C GLN A 12 -17.35 -6.94 -1.01
N ILE A 13 -16.09 -7.41 -0.93
CA ILE A 13 -15.00 -6.66 -0.32
C ILE A 13 -14.22 -5.95 -1.43
N HIS A 14 -14.17 -4.63 -1.35
CA HIS A 14 -13.36 -3.78 -2.22
C HIS A 14 -12.10 -3.35 -1.45
N VAL A 15 -10.93 -3.58 -2.05
CA VAL A 15 -9.65 -3.15 -1.47
C VAL A 15 -9.21 -1.87 -2.16
N VAL A 16 -8.99 -0.81 -1.39
CA VAL A 16 -8.44 0.47 -1.85
C VAL A 16 -6.98 0.54 -1.40
N ILE A 17 -6.06 0.67 -2.35
CA ILE A 17 -4.63 0.77 -2.10
C ILE A 17 -4.11 2.07 -2.73
N SER A 18 -3.45 2.92 -1.95
CA SER A 18 -2.90 4.18 -2.45
C SER A 18 -1.63 4.59 -1.71
N GLU A 19 -0.75 5.33 -2.39
CA GLU A 19 0.39 6.01 -1.77
C GLU A 19 0.06 7.44 -1.31
N SER A 20 -1.09 7.98 -1.71
CA SER A 20 -1.51 9.35 -1.44
C SER A 20 -2.76 9.38 -0.57
N THR A 21 -2.67 10.00 0.61
CA THR A 21 -3.82 10.19 1.51
C THR A 21 -4.98 10.90 0.83
N GLN A 22 -4.71 11.90 -0.01
CA GLN A 22 -5.76 12.63 -0.71
C GLN A 22 -6.53 11.72 -1.68
N THR A 23 -5.80 10.95 -2.51
CA THR A 23 -6.42 10.03 -3.47
C THR A 23 -7.17 8.91 -2.76
N HIS A 24 -6.59 8.40 -1.67
CA HIS A 24 -7.16 7.35 -0.85
C HIS A 24 -8.52 7.75 -0.28
N ASN A 25 -8.56 8.90 0.41
CA ASN A 25 -9.77 9.40 1.04
C ASN A 25 -10.85 9.73 0.01
N HIS A 26 -10.49 10.32 -1.14
CA HIS A 26 -11.44 10.61 -2.21
C HIS A 26 -12.13 9.34 -2.75
N VAL A 27 -11.39 8.24 -2.87
CA VAL A 27 -11.97 6.95 -3.30
C VAL A 27 -12.85 6.36 -2.20
N LEU A 28 -12.42 6.41 -0.94
CA LEU A 28 -13.23 5.96 0.20
C LEU A 28 -14.54 6.72 0.30
N GLU A 29 -14.52 8.05 0.19
CA GLU A 29 -15.71 8.88 0.22
C GLU A 29 -16.71 8.49 -0.88
N LYS A 30 -16.23 8.21 -2.09
CA LYS A 30 -17.09 7.73 -3.18
C LYS A 30 -17.72 6.37 -2.89
N LEU A 31 -16.96 5.44 -2.32
CA LEU A 31 -17.49 4.12 -1.95
C LEU A 31 -18.51 4.23 -0.80
N MET A 32 -18.27 5.12 0.16
CA MET A 32 -19.20 5.40 1.25
C MET A 32 -20.49 6.06 0.74
N GLN A 33 -20.41 6.98 -0.22
CA GLN A 33 -21.58 7.58 -0.88
C GLN A 33 -22.44 6.54 -1.63
N GLN A 34 -21.85 5.42 -2.05
CA GLN A 34 -22.57 4.30 -2.65
C GLN A 34 -23.17 3.34 -1.61
N GLY A 35 -23.06 3.63 -0.31
CA GLY A 35 -23.53 2.77 0.78
C GLY A 35 -22.47 1.80 1.30
N GLY A 36 -21.19 2.01 0.98
CA GLY A 36 -20.09 1.19 1.45
C GLY A 36 -19.76 1.46 2.91
N ALA A 37 -19.29 0.43 3.62
CA ALA A 37 -18.81 0.51 5.00
C ALA A 37 -17.34 0.10 5.08
N ILE A 38 -16.51 0.95 5.69
CA ILE A 38 -15.10 0.61 5.94
C ILE A 38 -15.06 -0.47 7.02
N ILE A 39 -14.43 -1.59 6.72
CA ILE A 39 -14.23 -2.72 7.63
C ILE A 39 -12.89 -2.58 8.35
N GLU A 40 -11.88 -2.14 7.60
CA GLU A 40 -10.49 -2.05 8.06
C GLU A 40 -9.78 -0.95 7.28
N ASP A 41 -8.92 -0.20 7.97
CA ASP A 41 -8.11 0.87 7.40
C ASP A 41 -6.70 0.83 8.02
N GLU A 42 -5.71 0.51 7.21
CA GLU A 42 -4.33 0.28 7.63
C GLU A 42 -3.37 1.18 6.85
N CYS A 43 -2.41 1.75 7.59
CA CYS A 43 -1.24 2.38 7.00
C CYS A 43 -0.04 1.43 7.06
N LYS A 44 0.38 0.92 5.90
CA LYS A 44 1.56 0.06 5.77
C LYS A 44 2.76 0.92 5.41
N SER A 45 3.65 1.08 6.39
CA SER A 45 4.98 1.63 6.11
C SER A 45 5.65 0.78 5.03
N ASN A 46 6.35 1.44 4.10
CA ASN A 46 7.11 0.74 3.07
C ASN A 46 8.36 0.18 3.73
N VAL A 47 8.19 -0.88 4.53
CA VAL A 47 9.31 -1.64 5.06
C VAL A 47 9.88 -2.32 3.83
N LEU A 48 11.00 -1.76 3.33
CA LEU A 48 11.80 -2.26 2.22
C LEU A 48 11.65 -3.78 2.10
N GLY A 49 11.23 -4.26 0.93
CA GLY A 49 11.04 -5.70 0.70
C GLY A 49 12.28 -6.45 1.16
N SER A 50 12.13 -7.45 2.03
CA SER A 50 13.28 -8.22 2.50
C SER A 50 13.31 -9.56 1.80
N VAL A 51 14.47 -9.97 1.29
CA VAL A 51 14.68 -11.31 0.74
C VAL A 51 15.51 -12.14 1.71
N ILE A 52 15.33 -13.45 1.71
CA ILE A 52 16.16 -14.35 2.52
C ILE A 52 17.35 -14.81 1.67
N VAL A 53 18.57 -14.43 2.05
CA VAL A 53 19.81 -14.89 1.42
C VAL A 53 20.56 -15.75 2.42
N ASN A 54 20.82 -17.01 2.06
CA ASN A 54 21.53 -17.97 2.91
C ASN A 54 20.95 -18.06 4.34
N GLY A 55 19.63 -18.09 4.46
CA GLY A 55 18.93 -18.19 5.75
C GLY A 55 18.89 -16.89 6.57
N LYS A 56 19.43 -15.78 6.06
CA LYS A 56 19.40 -14.47 6.74
C LYS A 56 18.45 -13.52 6.00
N LYS A 57 17.61 -12.81 6.75
CA LYS A 57 16.73 -11.76 6.22
C LYS A 57 17.57 -10.54 5.84
N SER A 58 17.61 -10.22 4.55
CA SER A 58 18.32 -9.08 3.99
C SER A 58 17.34 -8.08 3.41
N VAL A 59 17.51 -6.80 3.74
CA VAL A 59 16.74 -5.71 3.15
C VAL A 59 17.09 -5.61 1.65
N TRP A 60 16.09 -5.61 0.78
CA TRP A 60 16.25 -5.50 -0.66
C TRP A 60 15.50 -4.26 -1.18
N PRO A 61 16.17 -3.31 -1.85
CA PRO A 61 15.48 -2.19 -2.46
C PRO A 61 14.58 -2.71 -3.58
N LEU A 62 13.28 -2.40 -3.50
CA LEU A 62 12.26 -2.84 -4.48
C LEU A 62 12.47 -2.22 -5.87
N THR A 63 13.21 -1.12 -5.95
CA THR A 63 13.55 -0.45 -7.20
C THR A 63 15.08 -0.39 -7.33
N LYS A 64 15.58 -0.80 -8.50
CA LYS A 64 17.00 -0.81 -8.89
C LYS A 64 17.69 0.58 -8.87
N SER A 65 16.99 1.61 -8.41
CA SER A 65 17.38 3.02 -8.53
C SER A 65 18.35 3.48 -7.45
N GLU A 66 18.40 2.83 -6.28
CA GLU A 66 19.32 3.21 -5.19
C GLU A 66 20.76 2.68 -5.37
N GLY A 67 21.03 1.95 -6.47
CA GLY A 67 22.36 1.43 -6.81
C GLY A 67 23.13 2.23 -7.87
N LEU A 68 22.52 3.22 -8.51
CA LEU A 68 23.23 4.10 -9.43
C LEU A 68 23.91 5.21 -8.64
N LYS A 69 25.06 4.89 -8.02
CA LYS A 69 26.10 5.91 -7.87
C LYS A 69 26.37 6.42 -9.29
N ALA A 70 26.04 7.68 -9.56
CA ALA A 70 26.61 8.37 -10.70
C ALA A 70 28.13 8.21 -10.58
N ASN A 71 28.73 7.51 -11.53
CA ASN A 71 30.18 7.55 -11.69
C ASN A 71 30.51 9.01 -12.05
N VAL A 72 30.98 9.77 -11.07
CA VAL A 72 31.70 11.02 -11.28
C VAL A 72 33.11 10.68 -11.73
#